data_AF-A0A2A4M1N2-F1
#
_entry.id   AF-A0A2A4M1N2-F1
#
_cell.length_a   1.000
_cell.length_b   1.000
_cell.length_c   1.000
_cell.angle_alpha   90.00
_cell.angle_beta   90.00
_cell.angle_gamma   90.00
#
_symmetry.space_group_name_H-M   'P 1'
#
loop_
_entity.id
_entity.type
_entity.pdbx_description
1 polymer ?
#
loop_
_entity_poly.entity_id
_entity_poly.type
_entity_poly.pdbx_seq_one_letter_code
_entity_poly.pdbx_strand_id
1 'polypeptide(L)'
;MSLPHKKLAKIRDDWHWFPHAPGKDYKMTKVLEPLKKKRDQFTIFGGLSHPKSRNLLGHTAGDSWLTGGDVGGEYNNSISLDQVVAAHYKDETRYSYMNLSTDGGTGYRGRATTLAFDQ
;
A
#
# COMPACT_ATOMS: atom_id res chain seq x y z
N MET A 1 11.66 5.22 -7.45
CA MET A 1 12.00 6.38 -8.29
C MET A 1 11.69 7.65 -7.51
N SER A 2 12.66 8.54 -7.32
CA SER A 2 12.50 9.79 -6.58
C SER A 2 11.83 10.87 -7.44
N LEU A 3 11.07 11.77 -6.80
CA LEU A 3 10.60 13.00 -7.44
C LEU A 3 11.81 13.87 -7.84
N PRO A 4 11.67 14.73 -8.88
CA PRO A 4 12.68 15.74 -9.22
C PRO A 4 13.16 16.55 -8.01
N HIS A 5 14.39 17.08 -8.04
CA HIS A 5 14.94 17.87 -6.94
C HIS A 5 14.02 19.04 -6.55
N LYS A 6 13.95 19.41 -5.26
CA LYS A 6 13.04 20.46 -4.74
C LYS A 6 13.19 21.82 -5.45
N LYS A 7 14.39 22.14 -5.95
CA LYS A 7 14.67 23.36 -6.75
C LYS A 7 13.91 23.41 -8.08
N LEU A 8 13.38 22.28 -8.56
CA LEU A 8 12.58 22.17 -9.78
C LEU A 8 11.08 22.05 -9.44
N ALA A 9 10.59 22.84 -8.48
CA ALA A 9 9.24 22.73 -7.91
C ALA A 9 8.14 22.60 -8.98
N LYS A 10 8.17 23.45 -10.02
CA LYS A 10 7.17 23.42 -11.12
C LYS A 10 7.18 22.09 -11.90
N ILE A 11 8.35 21.54 -12.19
CA ILE A 11 8.49 20.23 -12.84
C ILE A 11 8.04 19.13 -11.86
N ARG A 12 8.36 19.30 -10.58
CA ARG A 12 8.02 18.33 -9.54
C ARG A 12 6.52 18.21 -9.31
N ASP A 13 5.78 19.31 -9.42
CA ASP A 13 4.33 19.32 -9.23
C ASP A 13 3.60 18.69 -10.42
N ASP A 14 4.08 18.96 -11.64
CA ASP A 14 3.57 18.33 -12.87
C ASP A 14 3.76 16.81 -12.85
N TRP A 15 4.89 16.33 -12.34
CA TRP A 15 5.27 14.92 -12.31
C TRP A 15 5.07 14.25 -10.94
N HIS A 16 4.25 14.84 -10.08
CA HIS A 16 3.94 14.26 -8.78
C HIS A 16 3.09 12.98 -8.94
N TRP A 17 3.37 11.96 -8.13
CA TRP A 17 2.67 10.66 -8.19
C TRP A 17 1.19 10.76 -7.79
N PHE A 18 0.89 11.67 -6.86
CA PHE A 18 -0.45 11.87 -6.32
C PHE A 18 -1.00 13.25 -6.74
N PRO A 19 -2.32 13.40 -6.86
CA PRO A 19 -2.93 14.71 -6.94
C PRO A 19 -2.60 15.57 -5.70
N HIS A 20 -2.52 16.88 -5.89
CA HIS A 20 -2.22 17.82 -4.79
C HIS A 20 -3.43 18.15 -3.93
N ALA A 21 -4.64 17.89 -4.43
CA ALA A 21 -5.89 18.13 -3.72
C ALA A 21 -6.78 16.86 -3.78
N PRO A 22 -7.52 16.57 -2.71
CA PRO A 22 -8.50 15.49 -2.71
C PRO A 22 -9.76 15.88 -3.50
N GLY A 23 -10.68 14.92 -3.65
CA GLY A 23 -12.00 15.13 -4.23
C GLY A 23 -12.14 14.57 -5.64
N LYS A 24 -13.39 14.39 -6.08
CA LYS A 24 -13.70 13.77 -7.38
C LYS A 24 -13.11 14.55 -8.55
N ASP A 25 -12.91 15.86 -8.42
CA ASP A 25 -12.43 16.74 -9.50
C ASP A 25 -10.96 17.14 -9.37
N TYR A 26 -10.14 16.34 -8.67
CA TYR A 26 -8.71 16.59 -8.59
C TYR A 26 -8.07 16.76 -9.98
N LYS A 27 -7.10 17.68 -10.06
CA LYS A 27 -6.30 17.90 -11.27
C LYS A 27 -5.33 16.73 -11.47
N MET A 28 -5.40 16.07 -12.62
CA MET A 28 -4.45 15.03 -13.00
C MET A 28 -3.04 15.60 -13.18
N THR A 29 -2.05 14.89 -12.64
CA THR A 29 -0.62 15.12 -12.92
C THR A 29 -0.23 14.42 -14.22
N LYS A 30 0.94 14.72 -14.78
CA LYS A 30 1.46 14.07 -15.99
C LYS A 30 1.63 12.57 -15.83
N VAL A 31 1.92 12.11 -14.61
CA VAL A 31 2.01 10.67 -14.28
C VAL A 31 0.66 9.97 -14.47
N LEU A 32 -0.45 10.67 -14.25
CA LEU A 32 -1.81 10.13 -14.34
C LEU A 32 -2.46 10.34 -15.70
N GLU A 33 -1.83 11.09 -16.61
CA GLU A 33 -2.36 11.41 -17.93
C GLU A 33 -2.75 10.18 -18.77
N PRO A 34 -1.98 9.05 -18.76
CA PRO A 34 -2.39 7.84 -19.46
C PRO A 34 -3.75 7.28 -18.98
N LEU A 35 -4.14 7.56 -17.74
CA LEU A 35 -5.39 7.11 -17.13
C LEU A 35 -6.58 8.06 -17.39
N LYS A 36 -6.38 9.17 -18.10
CA LYS A 36 -7.41 10.21 -18.32
C LYS A 36 -8.71 9.66 -18.90
N LYS A 37 -8.63 8.72 -19.86
CA LYS A 37 -9.82 8.08 -20.48
C LYS A 37 -10.66 7.25 -19.49
N LYS A 38 -10.11 6.95 -18.32
CA LYS A 38 -10.72 6.12 -17.27
C LYS A 38 -10.97 6.91 -15.99
N ARG A 39 -11.01 8.24 -16.04
CA ARG A 39 -11.08 9.13 -14.86
C ARG A 39 -12.16 8.76 -13.85
N ASP A 40 -13.32 8.32 -14.32
CA ASP A 40 -14.47 7.95 -13.48
C ASP A 40 -14.50 6.46 -13.08
N GLN A 41 -13.45 5.71 -13.42
CA GLN A 41 -13.34 4.26 -13.19
C GLN A 41 -12.22 3.89 -12.20
N PHE A 42 -11.61 4.87 -11.54
CA PHE A 42 -10.62 4.60 -10.50
C PHE A 42 -10.62 5.66 -9.41
N THR A 43 -10.03 5.31 -8.27
CA THR A 43 -9.78 6.21 -7.14
C THR A 43 -8.30 6.12 -6.77
N ILE A 44 -7.69 7.26 -6.43
CA ILE A 44 -6.30 7.30 -5.97
C ILE A 44 -6.31 7.42 -4.45
N PHE A 45 -5.64 6.49 -3.78
CA PHE A 45 -5.37 6.55 -2.35
C PHE A 45 -3.93 7.00 -2.12
N GLY A 46 -3.76 8.09 -1.37
CA GLY A 46 -2.47 8.60 -0.93
C GLY A 46 -2.28 8.45 0.58
N GLY A 47 -1.06 8.67 1.06
CA GLY A 47 -0.78 8.68 2.50
C GLY A 47 -0.69 7.30 3.17
N LEU A 48 -0.78 6.22 2.41
CA LEU A 48 -0.69 4.83 2.92
C LEU A 48 0.75 4.38 3.28
N SER A 49 1.73 5.28 3.25
CA SER A 49 3.12 4.97 3.56
C SER A 49 3.35 4.96 5.08
N HIS A 50 3.75 3.81 5.62
CA HIS A 50 4.15 3.66 7.02
C HIS A 50 5.31 4.62 7.36
N PRO A 51 5.16 5.57 8.31
CA PRO A 51 6.16 6.60 8.57
C PRO A 51 7.54 6.04 8.92
N LYS A 52 7.60 4.98 9.74
CA LYS A 52 8.88 4.35 10.12
C LYS A 52 9.54 3.59 8.97
N SER A 53 8.77 3.10 7.98
CA SER A 53 9.31 2.35 6.83
C SER A 53 10.18 3.24 5.93
N ARG A 54 9.96 4.55 5.94
CA ARG A 54 10.75 5.53 5.17
C ARG A 54 12.22 5.60 5.60
N ASN A 55 12.55 5.11 6.79
CA ASN A 55 13.89 5.06 7.34
C ASN A 55 14.49 3.63 7.31
N LEU A 56 13.75 2.65 6.78
CA LEU A 56 14.22 1.27 6.65
C LEU A 56 14.77 1.02 5.24
N LEU A 57 15.51 -0.07 5.08
CA LEU A 57 15.90 -0.53 3.75
C LEU A 57 14.62 -0.87 2.97
N GLY A 58 14.49 -0.37 1.74
CA GLY A 58 13.23 -0.42 0.96
C GLY A 58 12.66 -1.80 0.64
N HIS A 59 13.35 -2.87 1.04
CA HIS A 59 12.95 -4.27 0.86
C HIS A 59 12.72 -5.03 2.18
N THR A 60 12.78 -4.38 3.34
CA THR A 60 12.68 -5.03 4.67
C THR A 60 11.42 -4.65 5.45
N ALA A 61 10.34 -4.26 4.76
CA ALA A 61 9.10 -3.78 5.39
C ALA A 61 7.82 -4.45 4.86
N GLY A 62 7.95 -5.49 4.03
CA GLY A 62 6.82 -6.21 3.45
C GLY A 62 5.89 -6.79 4.52
N ASP A 63 6.44 -7.18 5.65
CA ASP A 63 5.70 -7.78 6.76
C ASP A 63 4.71 -6.83 7.46
N SER A 64 4.74 -5.52 7.18
CA SER A 64 3.73 -4.57 7.68
C SER A 64 2.56 -4.34 6.70
N TRP A 65 2.63 -4.96 5.53
CA TRP A 65 1.58 -4.85 4.52
C TRP A 65 0.27 -5.44 5.06
N LEU A 66 -0.80 -4.66 4.98
CA LEU A 66 -2.14 -4.95 5.50
C LEU A 66 -2.28 -5.14 7.02
N THR A 67 -1.20 -5.22 7.79
CA THR A 67 -1.25 -5.26 9.27
C THR A 67 -1.02 -3.90 9.91
N GLY A 68 -0.25 -3.02 9.24
CA GLY A 68 0.17 -1.75 9.81
C GLY A 68 1.11 -1.90 11.03
N GLY A 69 1.67 -3.09 11.24
CA GLY A 69 2.52 -3.39 12.40
C GLY A 69 3.78 -2.52 12.48
N ASP A 70 4.32 -2.39 13.70
CA ASP A 70 5.49 -1.56 13.95
C ASP A 70 6.77 -2.16 13.36
N VAL A 71 7.11 -1.74 12.15
CA VAL A 71 8.33 -2.16 11.43
C VAL A 71 9.65 -1.87 12.19
N GLY A 72 9.65 -0.97 13.18
CA GLY A 72 10.84 -0.60 13.96
C GLY A 72 11.01 -1.36 15.28
N GLY A 73 9.93 -1.92 15.83
CA GLY A 73 9.89 -2.54 17.16
C GLY A 73 9.80 -4.07 17.13
N GLU A 74 9.15 -4.63 18.16
CA GLU A 74 8.71 -6.03 18.13
C GLU A 74 7.53 -6.20 17.15
N TYR A 75 7.55 -7.31 16.42
CA TYR A 75 6.54 -7.64 15.43
C TYR A 75 5.25 -8.12 16.11
N ASN A 76 4.34 -7.19 16.35
CA ASN A 76 3.03 -7.46 16.95
C ASN A 76 1.92 -7.39 15.87
N ASN A 77 2.09 -8.11 14.77
CA ASN A 77 1.02 -8.29 13.79
C ASN A 77 -0.01 -9.26 14.38
N SER A 78 -1.21 -8.78 14.70
CA SER A 78 -2.29 -9.62 15.26
C SER A 78 -3.36 -10.00 14.24
N ILE A 79 -3.65 -9.13 13.27
CA ILE A 79 -4.58 -9.43 12.19
C ILE A 79 -4.28 -8.53 10.98
N SER A 80 -4.39 -9.07 9.77
CA SER A 80 -4.29 -8.31 8.53
C SER A 80 -5.66 -7.83 8.05
N LEU A 81 -5.69 -6.72 7.30
CA LEU A 81 -6.93 -6.10 6.81
C LEU A 81 -7.75 -7.06 5.93
N ASP A 82 -7.09 -7.90 5.13
CA ASP A 82 -7.76 -8.91 4.31
C ASP A 82 -8.43 -9.99 5.16
N GLN A 83 -7.87 -10.36 6.31
CA GLN A 83 -8.51 -11.26 7.27
C GLN A 83 -9.74 -10.63 7.93
N VAL A 84 -9.67 -9.34 8.27
CA VAL A 84 -10.84 -8.58 8.76
C VAL A 84 -11.96 -8.56 7.72
N VAL A 85 -11.62 -8.28 6.46
CA VAL A 85 -12.57 -8.27 5.33
C VAL A 85 -13.16 -9.66 5.12
N ALA A 86 -12.34 -10.71 5.11
CA ALA A 86 -12.80 -12.08 4.98
C ALA A 86 -13.79 -12.46 6.10
N ALA A 87 -13.52 -12.07 7.35
CA ALA A 87 -14.43 -12.33 8.47
C ALA A 87 -15.84 -11.73 8.27
N HIS A 88 -15.96 -10.62 7.53
CA HIS A 88 -17.23 -9.93 7.28
C HIS A 88 -17.93 -10.39 6.00
N TYR A 89 -17.18 -10.73 4.95
CA TYR A 89 -17.73 -10.97 3.60
C TYR A 89 -17.51 -12.41 3.08
N LYS A 90 -17.03 -13.33 3.92
CA LYS A 90 -16.76 -14.73 3.54
C LYS A 90 -17.92 -15.47 2.88
N ASP A 91 -19.17 -15.10 3.21
CA ASP A 91 -20.37 -15.76 2.72
C ASP A 91 -20.94 -15.09 1.44
N GLU A 92 -20.37 -13.94 1.05
CA GLU A 92 -20.76 -13.17 -0.14
C GLU A 92 -19.82 -13.41 -1.33
N THR A 93 -18.80 -14.24 -1.14
CA THR A 93 -17.75 -14.51 -2.14
C THR A 93 -17.71 -16.00 -2.49
N ARG A 94 -17.28 -16.34 -3.71
CA ARG A 94 -17.14 -17.73 -4.16
C ARG A 94 -16.18 -18.53 -3.27
N TYR A 95 -15.12 -17.87 -2.82
CA TYR A 95 -14.12 -18.40 -1.90
C TYR A 95 -14.05 -17.46 -0.70
N SER A 96 -14.33 -17.99 0.49
CA SER A 96 -14.37 -17.21 1.73
C SER A 96 -13.07 -16.46 2.03
N TYR A 97 -11.95 -17.01 1.61
CA TYR A 97 -10.63 -16.40 1.68
C TYR A 97 -9.64 -17.16 0.79
N MET A 98 -8.64 -16.46 0.24
CA MET A 98 -7.53 -17.07 -0.50
C MET A 98 -6.22 -16.48 -0.01
N ASN A 99 -5.46 -17.27 0.73
CA ASN A 99 -4.12 -16.91 1.16
C ASN A 99 -3.11 -17.20 0.05
N LEU A 100 -2.15 -16.29 -0.16
CA LEU A 100 -1.03 -16.47 -1.08
C LEU A 100 0.28 -16.36 -0.28
N SER A 101 1.17 -17.32 -0.52
CA SER A 101 2.50 -17.36 0.09
C SER A 101 3.54 -17.65 -0.98
N THR A 102 4.74 -17.10 -0.80
CA THR A 102 5.89 -17.41 -1.68
C THR A 102 6.72 -18.60 -1.19
N ASP A 103 6.49 -19.05 0.05
CA ASP A 103 7.18 -20.19 0.67
C ASP A 103 6.34 -20.81 1.80
N GLY A 104 6.80 -21.90 2.40
CA GLY A 104 6.20 -22.49 3.61
C GLY A 104 6.49 -21.66 4.87
N GLY A 105 5.47 -21.51 5.73
CA GLY A 105 5.57 -20.78 7.00
C GLY A 105 5.42 -19.26 6.85
N THR A 106 5.66 -18.54 7.95
CA THR A 106 5.47 -17.08 8.04
C THR A 106 6.69 -16.25 7.65
N GLY A 107 7.86 -16.90 7.53
CA GLY A 107 9.15 -16.23 7.32
C GLY A 107 9.70 -15.64 8.62
N TYR A 108 10.59 -14.66 8.50
CA TYR A 108 11.20 -13.95 9.63
C TYR A 108 11.17 -12.44 9.42
N ARG A 109 11.51 -11.66 10.47
CA ARG A 109 11.51 -10.20 10.43
C ARG A 109 12.29 -9.65 9.22
N GLY A 110 11.62 -8.81 8.44
CA GLY A 110 12.11 -8.18 7.21
C GLY A 110 12.01 -9.07 5.98
N ARG A 111 11.52 -10.31 6.12
CA ARG A 111 11.33 -11.31 5.07
C ARG A 111 10.14 -12.22 5.38
N ALA A 112 8.96 -11.64 5.60
CA ALA A 112 7.73 -12.42 5.63
C ALA A 112 7.50 -13.12 4.28
N THR A 113 7.06 -14.37 4.34
CA THR A 113 6.74 -15.19 3.15
C THR A 113 5.24 -15.25 2.88
N THR A 114 4.43 -14.83 3.85
CA THR A 114 2.97 -14.72 3.77
C THR A 114 2.50 -13.30 4.08
N LEU A 115 1.31 -12.95 3.60
CA LEU A 115 0.61 -11.71 3.91
C LEU A 115 -0.62 -11.94 4.81
N ALA A 116 -0.94 -13.20 5.13
CA ALA A 116 -2.05 -13.55 5.99
C ALA A 116 -1.56 -13.61 7.44
N PHE A 117 -1.96 -12.63 8.22
CA PHE A 117 -1.73 -12.63 9.66
C PHE A 117 -3.07 -12.75 10.35
N ASP A 118 -3.24 -13.79 11.16
CA ASP A 118 -4.41 -14.04 11.99
C ASP A 118 -4.03 -14.10 13.48
N GLN A 119 -5.05 -14.23 14.34
CA GLN A 119 -4.93 -14.14 15.81
C GLN A 119 -4.37 -15.40 16.44
#